data_AF-A0A602ZAC8-F1
#
_entry.id   AF-A0A602ZAC8-F1
#
_cell.length_a   1.000
_cell.length_b   1.000
_cell.length_c   1.000
_cell.angle_alpha   90.00
_cell.angle_beta   90.00
_cell.angle_gamma   90.00
#
_symmetry.space_group_name_H-M   'P 1'
#
loop_
_entity.id
_entity.type
_entity.pdbx_description
1 polymer ?
#
loop_
_entity_poly.entity_id
_entity_poly.type
_entity_poly.pdbx_seq_one_letter_code
_entity_poly.pdbx_strand_id
1 'polypeptide(L)'
;MIKQMTTMITLAVMLTGSTVAFAQDKMKSDTKKAAQTEVASAPLWLTTCSNQQQPDKLLCEISQSIVLRQGNESQRVATVSVTRVAGQSGTRAVFILPLGVKLSESARILIDDKQVGSLTWQSCDGGGCYADSMVDTTWLKAMRSGKTMTVRLKGQDGRVLSFSFQLAGISKAEDMLPSVR
;
A
#
# COMPACT_ATOMS: atom_id res chain seq x y z
N MET A 1 -35.87 30.75 -37.96
CA MET A 1 -36.08 29.45 -38.65
C MET A 1 -36.17 28.39 -37.54
N ILE A 2 -37.19 27.61 -37.23
CA ILE A 2 -38.50 27.19 -37.79
C ILE A 2 -39.33 26.79 -36.53
N LYS A 3 -40.37 27.55 -36.14
CA LYS A 3 -41.83 27.25 -36.24
C LYS A 3 -42.31 25.83 -35.84
N GLN A 4 -43.11 25.80 -34.75
CA GLN A 4 -44.39 25.07 -34.51
C GLN A 4 -44.36 23.52 -34.56
N MET A 5 -45.18 22.74 -33.85
CA MET A 5 -46.62 22.75 -33.58
C MET A 5 -46.89 21.77 -32.38
N THR A 6 -47.74 22.08 -31.39
CA THR A 6 -49.15 21.61 -31.23
C THR A 6 -49.26 20.07 -31.02
N THR A 7 -49.97 19.44 -30.07
CA THR A 7 -51.36 19.64 -29.58
C THR A 7 -51.67 18.55 -28.51
N MET A 8 -52.39 18.90 -27.42
CA MET A 8 -53.52 18.16 -26.76
C MET A 8 -53.29 16.71 -26.21
N ILE A 9 -53.98 16.15 -25.19
CA ILE A 9 -55.17 16.47 -24.38
C ILE A 9 -55.27 15.46 -23.19
N THR A 10 -55.75 15.95 -22.03
CA THR A 10 -56.50 15.31 -20.91
C THR A 10 -56.06 13.99 -20.26
N LEU A 11 -56.09 13.90 -18.92
CA LEU A 11 -57.28 13.43 -18.16
C LEU A 11 -57.08 13.58 -16.64
N ALA A 12 -58.17 13.93 -15.97
CA ALA A 12 -58.29 14.27 -14.54
C ALA A 12 -58.02 13.10 -13.58
N VAL A 13 -57.47 13.40 -12.40
CA VAL A 13 -57.60 12.54 -11.21
C VAL A 13 -58.08 13.39 -10.04
N MET A 14 -59.22 12.96 -9.49
CA MET A 14 -59.98 13.61 -8.43
C MET A 14 -59.35 13.41 -7.05
N LEU A 15 -59.62 14.37 -6.16
CA LEU A 15 -59.33 14.32 -4.73
C LEU A 15 -60.14 13.21 -4.04
N THR A 16 -59.49 12.44 -3.15
CA THR A 16 -60.12 11.94 -1.92
C THR A 16 -59.10 11.99 -0.78
N GLY A 17 -59.50 12.61 0.33
CA GLY A 17 -58.69 12.76 1.53
C GLY A 17 -58.80 11.55 2.46
N SER A 18 -57.80 11.43 3.34
CA SER A 18 -57.93 10.75 4.62
C SER A 18 -56.87 11.34 5.57
N THR A 19 -57.33 12.06 6.58
CA THR A 19 -56.53 12.53 7.71
C THR A 19 -56.13 11.34 8.57
N VAL A 20 -54.84 11.02 8.64
CA VAL A 20 -54.30 10.10 9.64
C VAL A 20 -53.81 10.89 10.84
N ALA A 21 -54.49 10.71 11.96
CA ALA A 21 -54.10 11.21 13.27
C ALA A 21 -52.85 10.45 13.76
N PHE A 22 -51.76 11.16 14.07
CA PHE A 22 -50.60 10.57 14.73
C PHE A 22 -50.88 10.44 16.24
N ALA A 23 -51.19 9.22 16.69
CA ALA A 23 -51.12 8.87 18.10
C ALA A 23 -49.64 8.76 18.53
N GLN A 24 -49.27 9.50 19.56
CA GLN A 24 -47.95 9.44 20.18
C GLN A 24 -47.88 8.21 21.09
N ASP A 25 -47.19 7.16 20.66
CA ASP A 25 -46.78 6.10 21.59
C ASP A 25 -45.32 6.30 21.99
N LYS A 26 -45.13 6.56 23.29
CA LYS A 26 -43.81 6.68 23.91
C LYS A 26 -43.24 5.28 24.09
N MET A 27 -42.28 4.89 23.24
CA MET A 27 -41.41 3.76 23.56
C MET A 27 -39.97 4.22 23.81
N LYS A 28 -39.61 3.98 25.07
CA LYS A 28 -38.33 4.11 25.76
C LYS A 28 -37.11 3.91 24.85
N SER A 29 -36.20 4.86 24.97
CA SER A 29 -34.80 4.72 24.59
C SER A 29 -34.15 3.65 25.48
N ASP A 30 -34.09 2.42 24.98
CA ASP A 30 -33.06 1.47 25.41
C ASP A 30 -31.79 1.82 24.65
N THR A 31 -30.97 2.68 25.28
CA THR A 31 -29.60 2.94 24.83
C THR A 31 -28.77 1.67 25.06
N LYS A 32 -28.82 0.72 24.13
CA LYS A 32 -27.72 -0.22 23.93
C LYS A 32 -26.57 0.59 23.36
N LYS A 33 -25.60 0.90 24.23
CA LYS A 33 -24.26 1.33 23.84
C LYS A 33 -23.71 0.29 22.87
N ALA A 34 -23.80 0.57 21.57
CA ALA A 34 -23.09 -0.20 20.56
C ALA A 34 -21.61 -0.07 20.91
N ALA A 35 -21.01 -1.17 21.34
CA ALA A 35 -19.57 -1.29 21.41
C ALA A 35 -19.06 -0.98 20.00
N GLN A 36 -18.34 0.13 19.87
CA GLN A 36 -17.56 0.40 18.67
C GLN A 36 -16.52 -0.72 18.62
N THR A 37 -16.76 -1.70 17.75
CA THR A 37 -15.70 -2.60 17.30
C THR A 37 -14.66 -1.71 16.68
N GLU A 38 -13.60 -1.42 17.43
CA GLU A 38 -12.39 -0.80 16.90
C GLU A 38 -11.90 -1.74 15.79
N VAL A 39 -12.16 -1.36 14.55
CA VAL A 39 -11.66 -2.10 13.38
C VAL A 39 -10.16 -1.95 13.46
N ALA A 40 -9.47 -3.01 13.89
CA ALA A 40 -8.02 -3.02 13.97
C ALA A 40 -7.47 -2.55 12.61
N SER A 41 -6.66 -1.48 12.63
CA SER A 41 -6.07 -0.96 11.41
C SER A 41 -5.20 -2.03 10.76
N ALA A 42 -5.23 -2.11 9.42
CA ALA A 42 -4.41 -3.06 8.69
C ALA A 42 -2.92 -2.82 9.02
N PRO A 43 -2.10 -3.88 9.17
CA PRO A 43 -0.68 -3.72 9.43
C PRO A 43 -0.01 -2.97 8.28
N LEU A 44 0.92 -2.10 8.63
CA LEU A 44 1.68 -1.31 7.65
C LEU A 44 2.55 -2.20 6.75
N TRP A 45 3.13 -3.25 7.32
CA TRP A 45 3.90 -4.27 6.60
C TRP A 45 3.00 -5.46 6.33
N LEU A 46 2.74 -5.72 5.05
CA LEU A 46 2.00 -6.90 4.61
C LEU A 46 2.93 -8.09 4.57
N THR A 47 2.41 -9.28 4.85
CA THR A 47 3.18 -10.54 4.76
C THR A 47 2.46 -11.48 3.80
N THR A 48 3.20 -12.01 2.83
CA THR A 48 2.69 -12.98 1.87
C THR A 48 3.68 -14.14 1.75
N CYS A 49 3.18 -15.35 1.57
CA CYS A 49 4.00 -16.53 1.32
C CYS A 49 3.40 -17.33 0.17
N SER A 50 4.25 -17.83 -0.72
CA SER A 50 3.84 -18.61 -1.89
C SER A 50 4.91 -19.63 -2.25
N ASN A 51 4.48 -20.80 -2.69
CA ASN A 51 5.31 -21.83 -3.33
C ASN A 51 4.93 -22.02 -4.81
N GLN A 52 4.20 -21.07 -5.41
CA GLN A 52 3.68 -21.21 -6.78
C GLN A 52 4.79 -21.30 -7.83
N GLN A 53 5.93 -20.64 -7.60
CA GLN A 53 7.07 -20.72 -8.53
C GLN A 53 7.89 -22.00 -8.36
N GLN A 54 7.94 -22.56 -7.14
CA GLN A 54 8.74 -23.72 -6.79
C GLN A 54 7.98 -24.52 -5.71
N PRO A 55 7.35 -25.66 -6.05
CA PRO A 55 6.47 -26.39 -5.13
C PRO A 55 7.12 -26.74 -3.77
N ASP A 56 8.42 -27.03 -3.79
CA ASP A 56 9.20 -27.44 -2.61
C ASP A 56 9.87 -26.28 -1.87
N LYS A 57 9.68 -25.04 -2.33
CA LYS A 57 10.30 -23.84 -1.74
C LYS A 57 9.24 -22.79 -1.42
N LEU A 58 8.98 -22.60 -0.13
CA LEU A 58 8.16 -21.50 0.35
C LEU A 58 8.96 -20.20 0.27
N LEU A 59 8.57 -19.30 -0.63
CA LEU A 59 9.04 -17.92 -0.69
C LEU A 59 8.09 -17.06 0.13
N CYS A 60 8.59 -16.40 1.15
CA CYS A 60 7.84 -15.39 1.89
C CYS A 60 8.41 -14.00 1.66
N GLU A 61 7.52 -13.02 1.65
CA GLU A 61 7.79 -11.61 1.48
C GLU A 61 7.08 -10.81 2.56
N ILE A 62 7.76 -9.78 3.05
CA ILE A 62 7.10 -8.65 3.70
C ILE A 62 7.25 -7.41 2.84
N SER A 63 6.19 -6.62 2.71
CA SER A 63 6.21 -5.47 1.82
C SER A 63 5.45 -4.26 2.36
N GLN A 64 5.86 -3.09 1.85
CA GLN A 64 5.21 -1.80 2.09
C GLN A 64 5.22 -0.99 0.80
N SER A 65 4.10 -0.34 0.49
CA SER A 65 3.98 0.56 -0.65
C SER A 65 3.74 1.99 -0.21
N ILE A 66 4.37 2.95 -0.88
CA ILE A 66 4.00 4.35 -0.84
C ILE A 66 2.92 4.56 -1.91
N VAL A 67 1.74 4.97 -1.48
CA VAL A 67 0.58 5.19 -2.33
C VAL A 67 0.14 6.63 -2.19
N LEU A 68 0.17 7.37 -3.30
CA LEU A 68 -0.41 8.70 -3.38
C LEU A 68 -1.90 8.58 -3.69
N ARG A 69 -2.72 9.29 -2.93
CA ARG A 69 -4.16 9.39 -3.17
C ARG A 69 -4.49 10.81 -3.60
N GLN A 70 -5.14 10.95 -4.74
CA GLN A 70 -5.62 12.22 -5.28
C GLN A 70 -7.09 12.04 -5.67
N GLY A 71 -8.00 12.56 -4.85
CA GLY A 71 -9.43 12.30 -5.00
C GLY A 71 -9.73 10.79 -4.94
N ASN A 72 -10.32 10.26 -6.02
CA ASN A 72 -10.64 8.84 -6.15
C ASN A 72 -9.51 8.01 -6.79
N GLU A 73 -8.43 8.66 -7.21
CA GLU A 73 -7.29 7.98 -7.82
C GLU A 73 -6.26 7.60 -6.77
N SER A 74 -5.71 6.41 -6.92
CA SER A 74 -4.69 5.86 -6.03
C SER A 74 -3.53 5.35 -6.88
N GLN A 75 -2.39 6.02 -6.79
CA GLN A 75 -1.18 5.66 -7.52
C GLN A 75 -0.12 5.13 -6.57
N ARG A 76 0.35 3.91 -6.85
CA ARG A 76 1.53 3.34 -6.18
C ARG A 76 2.78 4.00 -6.76
N VAL A 77 3.58 4.62 -5.90
CA VAL A 77 4.79 5.36 -6.30
C VAL A 77 6.04 4.52 -6.09
N ALA A 78 6.13 3.82 -4.97
CA ALA A 78 7.26 2.95 -4.68
C ALA A 78 6.82 1.78 -3.82
N THR A 79 7.49 0.64 -3.96
CA THR A 79 7.29 -0.53 -3.09
C THR A 79 8.63 -1.10 -2.68
N VAL A 80 8.71 -1.53 -1.44
CA VAL A 80 9.80 -2.35 -0.93
C VAL A 80 9.26 -3.71 -0.52
N SER A 81 10.02 -4.73 -0.84
CA SER A 81 9.75 -6.13 -0.52
C SER A 81 11.02 -6.74 0.07
N VAL A 82 10.92 -7.38 1.24
CA VAL A 82 12.00 -8.13 1.87
C VAL A 82 11.62 -9.60 1.84
N THR A 83 12.45 -10.41 1.20
CA THR A 83 12.12 -11.81 0.89
C THR A 83 13.10 -12.79 1.49
N ARG A 84 12.58 -13.97 1.86
CA ARG A 84 13.35 -15.15 2.25
C ARG A 84 12.73 -16.40 1.65
N VAL A 85 13.59 -17.32 1.20
CA VAL A 85 13.19 -18.63 0.68
C VAL A 85 13.52 -19.70 1.71
N ALA A 86 12.54 -20.54 2.05
CA ALA A 86 12.73 -21.62 3.00
C ALA A 86 13.89 -22.55 2.60
N GLY A 87 14.81 -22.77 3.53
CA GLY A 87 15.99 -23.61 3.33
C GLY A 87 17.09 -22.98 2.47
N GLN A 88 16.99 -21.70 2.11
CA GLN A 88 18.10 -20.93 1.55
C GLN A 88 18.64 -19.97 2.60
N SER A 89 19.96 -19.75 2.56
CA SER A 89 20.58 -18.66 3.30
C SER A 89 20.41 -17.36 2.52
N GLY A 90 20.06 -16.28 3.21
CA GLY A 90 20.04 -14.95 2.65
C GLY A 90 18.67 -14.28 2.74
N THR A 91 18.72 -12.97 2.88
CA THR A 91 17.56 -12.09 2.79
C THR A 91 17.79 -11.16 1.62
N ARG A 92 16.80 -10.99 0.75
CA ARG A 92 16.89 -10.08 -0.40
C ARG A 92 15.90 -8.94 -0.20
N ALA A 93 16.33 -7.72 -0.51
CA ALA A 93 15.43 -6.58 -0.64
C ALA A 93 15.23 -6.30 -2.13
N VAL A 94 13.98 -6.16 -2.53
CA VAL A 94 13.56 -5.81 -3.89
C VAL A 94 12.73 -4.53 -3.80
N PHE A 95 13.01 -3.60 -4.70
CA PHE A 95 12.32 -2.33 -4.79
C PHE A 95 11.74 -2.15 -6.18
N ILE A 96 10.51 -1.66 -6.22
CA ILE A 96 9.88 -1.12 -7.44
C ILE A 96 9.82 0.39 -7.25
N LEU A 97 10.51 1.12 -8.12
CA LEU A 97 10.71 2.56 -8.05
C LEU A 97 10.17 3.23 -9.32
N PRO A 98 9.88 4.55 -9.31
CA PRO A 98 9.39 5.25 -10.49
C PRO A 98 10.33 5.14 -11.69
N LEU A 99 9.77 5.36 -12.88
CA LEU A 99 10.54 5.53 -14.11
C LEU A 99 11.33 6.84 -14.12
N GLY A 100 12.24 6.98 -15.08
CA GLY A 100 13.06 8.19 -15.25
C GLY A 100 14.24 8.28 -14.29
N VAL A 101 14.69 7.16 -13.74
CA VAL A 101 15.88 7.07 -12.88
C VAL A 101 17.16 6.92 -13.69
N LYS A 102 18.29 7.34 -13.13
CA LYS A 102 19.61 7.19 -13.73
C LYS A 102 20.19 5.81 -13.39
N LEU A 103 20.00 4.85 -14.29
CA LEU A 103 20.42 3.44 -14.10
C LEU A 103 21.93 3.24 -13.95
N SER A 104 22.76 4.17 -14.42
CA SER A 104 24.21 4.11 -14.26
C SER A 104 24.70 4.48 -12.84
N GLU A 105 23.82 5.00 -11.98
CA GLU A 105 24.12 5.29 -10.57
C GLU A 105 23.25 4.41 -9.66
N SER A 106 23.85 3.77 -8.64
CA SER A 106 23.10 2.93 -7.70
C SER A 106 22.19 3.75 -6.78
N ALA A 107 21.08 3.15 -6.36
CA ALA A 107 20.24 3.74 -5.30
C ALA A 107 20.83 3.38 -3.92
N ARG A 108 20.81 4.32 -2.98
CA ARG A 108 21.31 4.14 -1.62
C ARG A 108 20.18 3.88 -0.66
N ILE A 109 20.39 2.96 0.28
CA ILE A 109 19.45 2.71 1.38
C ILE A 109 19.99 3.30 2.66
N LEU A 110 19.14 4.09 3.31
CA LEU A 110 19.40 4.72 4.58
C LEU A 110 18.36 4.28 5.60
N ILE A 111 18.80 4.02 6.83
CA ILE A 111 17.91 3.88 8.00
C ILE A 111 18.22 5.05 8.92
N ASP A 112 17.22 5.88 9.21
CA ASP A 112 17.38 7.09 10.04
C ASP A 112 18.61 7.91 9.63
N ASP A 113 18.70 8.18 8.31
CA ASP A 113 19.77 8.92 7.62
C ASP A 113 21.18 8.29 7.62
N LYS A 114 21.33 7.08 8.15
CA LYS A 114 22.58 6.31 8.05
C LYS A 114 22.51 5.32 6.91
N GLN A 115 23.46 5.40 5.98
CA GLN A 115 23.52 4.45 4.87
C GLN A 115 23.85 3.04 5.38
N VAL A 116 23.02 2.07 5.00
CA VAL A 116 23.19 0.65 5.37
C VAL A 116 23.43 -0.25 4.15
N GLY A 117 23.22 0.26 2.95
CA GLY A 117 23.47 -0.50 1.73
C GLY A 117 23.18 0.28 0.45
N SER A 118 23.26 -0.41 -0.68
CA SER A 118 22.93 0.08 -2.01
C SER A 118 22.19 -0.98 -2.81
N LEU A 119 21.35 -0.52 -3.73
CA LEU A 119 20.63 -1.35 -4.68
C LEU A 119 21.28 -1.30 -6.06
N THR A 120 21.27 -2.42 -6.74
CA THR A 120 21.65 -2.54 -8.14
C THR A 120 20.40 -2.57 -8.99
N TRP A 121 20.37 -1.78 -10.06
CA TRP A 121 19.28 -1.76 -11.03
C TRP A 121 19.28 -3.04 -11.87
N GLN A 122 18.10 -3.61 -12.09
CA GLN A 122 17.93 -4.85 -12.85
C GLN A 122 17.27 -4.57 -14.21
N SER A 123 16.11 -3.94 -14.19
CA SER A 123 15.33 -3.62 -15.40
C SER A 123 14.30 -2.52 -15.12
N CYS A 124 13.67 -2.00 -16.18
CA CYS A 124 12.50 -1.16 -16.07
C CYS A 124 11.44 -1.57 -17.10
N ASP A 125 10.17 -1.50 -16.72
CA ASP A 125 9.02 -1.73 -17.59
C ASP A 125 7.87 -0.77 -17.26
N GLY A 126 6.67 -1.00 -17.79
CA GLY A 126 5.51 -0.15 -17.52
C GLY A 126 5.07 -0.08 -16.04
N GLY A 127 5.51 -1.01 -15.21
CA GLY A 127 5.25 -1.05 -13.77
C GLY A 127 6.26 -0.28 -12.92
N GLY A 128 7.43 0.06 -13.47
CA GLY A 128 8.48 0.80 -12.78
C GLY A 128 9.89 0.27 -13.07
N CYS A 129 10.86 0.76 -12.32
CA CYS A 129 12.23 0.28 -12.32
C CYS A 129 12.49 -0.62 -11.11
N TYR A 130 13.04 -1.80 -11.37
CA TYR A 130 13.33 -2.82 -10.38
C TYR A 130 14.79 -2.72 -9.96
N ALA A 131 15.02 -2.71 -8.65
CA ALA A 131 16.35 -2.75 -8.06
C ALA A 131 16.37 -3.66 -6.85
N ASP A 132 17.50 -4.28 -6.58
CA ASP A 132 17.62 -5.18 -5.44
C ASP A 132 19.01 -5.21 -4.82
N SER A 133 19.08 -5.85 -3.66
CA SER A 133 20.32 -6.13 -2.96
C SER A 133 20.14 -7.28 -1.99
N MET A 134 21.26 -7.90 -1.62
CA MET A 134 21.31 -8.78 -0.45
C MET A 134 21.30 -7.92 0.81
N VAL A 135 20.50 -8.33 1.79
CA VAL A 135 20.36 -7.64 3.07
C VAL A 135 21.21 -8.37 4.09
N ASP A 136 22.24 -7.70 4.58
CA ASP A 136 23.12 -8.24 5.62
C ASP A 136 22.53 -8.07 7.03
N THR A 137 23.24 -8.60 8.03
CA THR A 137 22.80 -8.52 9.42
C THR A 137 22.81 -7.10 9.98
N THR A 138 23.68 -6.21 9.46
CA THR A 138 23.77 -4.82 9.89
C THR A 138 22.53 -4.05 9.45
N TRP A 139 22.13 -4.22 8.18
CA TRP A 139 20.94 -3.65 7.62
C TRP A 139 19.69 -4.17 8.34
N LEU A 140 19.54 -5.49 8.53
CA LEU A 140 18.39 -6.05 9.26
C LEU A 140 18.28 -5.49 10.68
N LYS A 141 19.39 -5.44 11.43
CA LYS A 141 19.41 -4.84 12.77
C LYS A 141 18.99 -3.38 12.75
N ALA A 142 19.51 -2.60 11.78
CA ALA A 142 19.13 -1.20 11.62
C ALA A 142 17.63 -1.06 11.35
N MET A 143 17.05 -1.87 10.46
CA MET A 143 15.61 -1.88 10.18
C MET A 143 14.79 -2.17 11.44
N ARG A 144 15.17 -3.17 12.24
CA ARG A 144 14.45 -3.53 13.48
C ARG A 144 14.49 -2.41 14.54
N SER A 145 15.58 -1.66 14.62
CA SER A 145 15.75 -0.57 15.61
C SER A 145 15.31 0.81 15.11
N GLY A 146 15.23 0.98 13.80
CA GLY A 146 15.05 2.28 13.17
C GLY A 146 13.58 2.69 13.05
N LYS A 147 13.36 3.95 12.62
CA LYS A 147 12.02 4.50 12.43
C LYS A 147 11.64 4.61 10.97
N THR A 148 12.59 4.99 10.12
CA THR A 148 12.35 5.22 8.70
C THR A 148 13.45 4.64 7.85
N MET A 149 13.07 3.91 6.80
CA MET A 149 13.96 3.49 5.73
C MET A 149 13.75 4.38 4.51
N THR A 150 14.82 4.99 4.02
CA THR A 150 14.79 5.85 2.84
C THR A 150 15.62 5.25 1.73
N VAL A 151 15.02 5.06 0.56
CA VAL A 151 15.76 4.84 -0.69
C VAL A 151 16.00 6.18 -1.36
N ARG A 152 17.28 6.51 -1.58
CA ARG A 152 17.73 7.75 -2.22
C ARG A 152 18.41 7.44 -3.54
N LEU A 153 17.96 8.08 -4.61
CA LEU A 153 18.41 7.81 -5.96
C LEU A 153 18.49 9.10 -6.79
N LYS A 154 19.00 9.00 -8.01
CA LYS A 154 19.08 10.13 -8.95
C LYS A 154 18.17 9.90 -10.15
N GLY A 155 17.43 10.94 -10.54
CA GLY A 155 16.69 11.00 -11.79
C GLY A 155 17.62 11.17 -13.00
N GLN A 156 17.14 10.86 -14.20
CA GLN A 156 17.86 11.14 -15.45
C GLN A 156 18.15 12.64 -15.63
N ASP A 157 17.27 13.49 -15.11
CA ASP A 157 17.44 14.95 -15.03
C ASP A 157 18.48 15.40 -13.99
N GLY A 158 19.10 14.46 -13.27
CA GLY A 158 20.11 14.72 -12.26
C GLY A 158 19.58 15.10 -10.88
N ARG A 159 18.25 15.25 -10.69
CA ARG A 159 17.66 15.54 -9.39
C ARG A 159 17.77 14.34 -8.44
N VAL A 160 17.90 14.61 -7.16
CA VAL A 160 17.87 13.56 -6.13
C VAL A 160 16.43 13.30 -5.73
N LEU A 161 16.02 12.04 -5.77
CA LEU A 161 14.71 11.56 -5.33
C LEU A 161 14.89 10.72 -4.06
N SER A 162 13.96 10.84 -3.12
CA SER A 162 13.96 10.08 -1.86
C SER A 162 12.56 9.55 -1.57
N PHE A 163 12.46 8.25 -1.27
CA PHE A 163 11.22 7.59 -0.91
C PHE A 163 11.38 6.94 0.46
N SER A 164 10.52 7.32 1.40
CA SER A 164 10.63 6.93 2.80
C SER A 164 9.51 5.98 3.22
N PHE A 165 9.91 4.84 3.75
CA PHE A 165 9.07 3.77 4.26
C PHE A 165 9.13 3.75 5.78
N GLN A 166 7.98 3.60 6.43
CA GLN A 166 7.90 3.59 7.89
C GLN A 166 8.29 2.20 8.41
N LEU A 167 9.13 2.12 9.45
CA LEU A 167 9.60 0.85 10.00
C LEU A 167 8.73 0.35 11.16
N ALA A 168 7.66 1.07 11.51
CA ALA A 168 6.70 0.62 12.52
C ALA A 168 6.16 -0.79 12.17
N GLY A 169 6.34 -1.73 13.09
CA GLY A 169 5.89 -3.12 12.92
C GLY A 169 6.80 -4.03 12.10
N ILE A 170 7.95 -3.54 11.59
CA ILE A 170 8.84 -4.34 10.74
C ILE A 170 9.36 -5.59 11.43
N SER A 171 9.77 -5.50 12.71
CA SER A 171 10.32 -6.62 13.46
C SER A 171 9.33 -7.78 13.54
N LYS A 172 8.05 -7.48 13.82
CA LYS A 172 6.98 -8.49 13.85
C LYS A 172 6.76 -9.11 12.48
N ALA A 173 6.81 -8.33 11.41
CA ALA A 173 6.65 -8.83 10.06
C ALA A 173 7.84 -9.71 9.63
N GLU A 174 9.07 -9.28 9.92
CA GLU A 174 10.30 -10.01 9.63
C GLU A 174 10.36 -11.35 10.36
N ASP A 175 9.88 -11.41 11.60
CA ASP A 175 9.79 -12.65 12.39
C ASP A 175 8.84 -13.68 11.75
N MET A 176 7.95 -13.28 10.82
CA MET A 176 7.10 -14.19 10.05
C MET A 176 7.79 -14.79 8.82
N LEU A 177 8.96 -14.27 8.42
CA LEU A 177 9.73 -14.84 7.31
C LEU A 177 10.47 -16.11 7.75
N PRO A 178 10.69 -17.09 6.86
CA PRO A 178 11.52 -18.26 7.15
C PRO A 178 12.89 -17.86 7.71
N SER A 179 13.38 -18.59 8.72
CA SER A 179 14.69 -18.31 9.33
C SER A 179 15.82 -18.46 8.31
N VAL A 180 16.76 -17.52 8.31
CA VAL A 180 18.03 -17.66 7.60
C VAL A 180 18.84 -18.72 8.35
N ARG A 181 19.20 -19.82 7.66
CA ARG A 181 20.09 -20.86 8.21
C ARG A 181 21.54 -20.41 8.20
#